data_AF-A0A078GTW6-F1
#
_entry.id   AF-A0A078GTW6-F1
#
_cell.length_a   1.000
_cell.length_b   1.000
_cell.length_c   1.000
_cell.angle_alpha   90.00
_cell.angle_beta   90.00
_cell.angle_gamma   90.00
#
_symmetry.space_group_name_H-M   'P 1'
#
loop_
_entity.id
_entity.type
_entity.pdbx_description
1 polymer ?
#
loop_
_entity_poly.entity_id
_entity_poly.type
_entity_poly.pdbx_seq_one_letter_code
_entity_poly.pdbx_strand_id
1 'polypeptide(L)'
;MGALDEGRLNLELELETGIKNACIDLAFEHQPETLAIQDAVKLLLQGLHEDVNREGIKKTPFRVAKALREGTRGYKLKVKEYVQSALFPEAGLEDGIGQAGGVGGLVVVRDLDHYSYCESCLLPFHVRCHVGYVPSEQRVLGLSKFSRVADVFAKRLQEPQGLADDICSALHHWVKPSGVAVVLQCSHIHFPCLDVKSLSDNGFVKLMVSSGSGVFEDEGSSLWGEFLSFLKLKGVKTEALCGSVKKEWCPSVKTSSEEEDPEMVSAVVSILKSLGEDPSREGLIATPSRFLKWMMNFQNVNLEMKLNGVNGVKANGEVKLHCELNLPFWSMCEHHLLPFYGVVHIGYYCGEGYSHKSLMKSIVHFYGFKLQVQERMTRQIAETLSPLVGGDVIVVAEAGHTCMISRGIEKFGSSTATIAVLGQFSNDGSARAEFLDKIHATAALKADASSPF
;
A
#
# COMPACT_ATOMS: atom_id res chain seq x y z
N MET A 1 -20.01 -9.12 -8.54
CA MET A 1 -19.04 -8.10 -9.02
C MET A 1 -17.67 -8.52 -8.54
N GLY A 2 -16.63 -8.73 -9.33
CA GLY A 2 -16.46 -8.93 -10.76
C GLY A 2 -15.14 -9.69 -10.87
N ALA A 3 -15.14 -10.82 -11.57
CA ALA A 3 -13.91 -11.54 -11.91
C ALA A 3 -13.14 -10.64 -12.90
N LEU A 4 -12.16 -9.91 -12.39
CA LEU A 4 -11.23 -9.17 -13.24
C LEU A 4 -10.03 -10.07 -13.50
N ASP A 5 -10.00 -10.49 -14.76
CA ASP A 5 -8.99 -11.26 -15.48
C ASP A 5 -7.55 -10.84 -15.11
N GLU A 6 -6.79 -11.76 -14.49
CA GLU A 6 -5.39 -11.62 -14.03
C GLU A 6 -4.38 -11.71 -15.22
N GLY A 7 -4.75 -11.25 -16.42
CA GLY A 7 -4.12 -11.64 -17.68
C GLY A 7 -3.04 -10.72 -18.25
N ARG A 8 -2.00 -10.32 -17.49
CA ARG A 8 -0.89 -9.52 -18.11
C ARG A 8 0.55 -9.97 -17.88
N LEU A 9 0.82 -10.98 -17.05
CA LEU A 9 2.18 -11.54 -16.90
C LEU A 9 2.30 -13.01 -17.32
N ASN A 10 1.18 -13.72 -17.54
CA ASN A 10 1.20 -15.13 -17.92
C ASN A 10 1.33 -15.38 -19.43
N LEU A 11 1.26 -14.34 -20.27
CA LEU A 11 1.25 -14.53 -21.72
C LEU A 11 2.59 -15.07 -22.26
N GLU A 12 3.71 -14.85 -21.56
CA GLU A 12 5.01 -15.45 -21.94
C GLU A 12 5.13 -16.91 -21.49
N LEU A 13 4.43 -17.35 -20.43
CA LEU A 13 4.45 -18.75 -19.94
C LEU A 13 3.38 -19.65 -20.59
N GLU A 14 2.23 -19.08 -20.99
CA GLU A 14 1.15 -19.80 -21.68
C GLU A 14 1.60 -20.27 -23.08
N LEU A 15 2.48 -19.52 -23.75
CA LEU A 15 3.00 -19.86 -25.08
C LEU A 15 4.01 -21.01 -25.07
N GLU A 16 4.67 -21.31 -23.94
CA GLU A 16 5.66 -22.39 -23.85
C GLU A 16 5.12 -23.71 -23.29
N THR A 17 4.01 -23.69 -22.54
CA THR A 17 3.58 -24.90 -21.79
C THR A 17 2.12 -25.33 -22.00
N GLY A 18 1.25 -24.49 -22.58
CA GLY A 18 -0.14 -24.86 -22.88
C GLY A 18 -1.02 -25.21 -21.67
N ILE A 19 -0.60 -24.89 -20.44
CA ILE A 19 -1.32 -25.20 -19.20
C ILE A 19 -2.30 -24.07 -18.86
N LYS A 20 -3.59 -24.41 -18.70
CA LYS A 20 -4.65 -23.46 -18.27
C LYS A 20 -4.36 -22.87 -16.88
N ASN A 21 -4.64 -21.59 -16.66
CA ASN A 21 -4.44 -20.86 -15.39
C ASN A 21 -4.86 -21.61 -14.11
N ALA A 22 -5.96 -22.36 -14.14
CA ALA A 22 -6.42 -23.16 -12.99
C ALA A 22 -5.47 -24.30 -12.58
N CYS A 23 -4.75 -24.90 -13.53
CA CYS A 23 -3.82 -26.00 -13.26
C CYS A 23 -2.47 -25.49 -12.72
N ILE A 24 -2.06 -24.29 -13.12
CA ILE A 24 -0.88 -23.58 -12.57
C ILE A 24 -1.15 -23.16 -11.12
N ASP A 25 -2.32 -22.58 -10.82
CA ASP A 25 -2.70 -22.20 -9.46
C ASP A 25 -2.77 -23.41 -8.52
N LEU A 26 -3.31 -24.55 -8.99
CA LEU A 26 -3.33 -25.81 -8.23
C LEU A 26 -1.91 -26.32 -7.93
N ALA A 27 -0.99 -26.27 -8.91
CA ALA A 27 0.39 -26.67 -8.69
C ALA A 27 1.12 -25.75 -7.70
N PHE A 28 0.79 -24.46 -7.67
CA PHE A 28 1.37 -23.48 -6.76
C PHE A 28 0.86 -23.63 -5.31
N GLU A 29 -0.44 -23.90 -5.14
CA GLU A 29 -1.09 -24.08 -3.84
C GLU A 29 -0.49 -25.22 -3.02
N HIS A 30 -0.03 -26.28 -3.69
CA HIS A 30 0.52 -27.48 -3.06
C HIS A 30 2.04 -27.47 -2.91
N GLN A 31 2.72 -26.35 -3.24
CA GLN A 31 4.16 -26.24 -2.99
C GLN A 31 4.45 -26.20 -1.48
N PRO A 32 5.52 -26.88 -0.99
CA PRO A 32 5.81 -26.97 0.43
C PRO A 32 5.92 -25.60 1.12
N GLU A 33 6.54 -24.61 0.47
CA GLU A 33 6.67 -23.26 1.02
C GLU A 33 5.31 -22.54 1.07
N THR A 34 4.44 -22.77 0.09
CA THR A 34 3.08 -22.21 0.11
C THR A 34 2.29 -22.81 1.26
N LEU A 35 2.34 -24.13 1.46
CA LEU A 35 1.63 -24.81 2.55
C LEU A 35 2.14 -24.35 3.93
N ALA A 36 3.45 -24.20 4.10
CA ALA A 36 4.03 -23.69 5.34
C ALA A 36 3.54 -22.28 5.69
N ILE A 37 3.45 -21.37 4.69
CA ILE A 37 2.88 -20.03 4.90
C ILE A 37 1.39 -20.13 5.23
N GLN A 38 0.64 -21.01 4.56
CA GLN A 38 -0.79 -21.20 4.87
C GLN A 38 -1.00 -21.64 6.32
N ASP A 39 -0.22 -22.60 6.81
CA ASP A 39 -0.35 -23.09 8.18
C ASP A 39 0.06 -22.03 9.21
N ALA A 40 1.12 -21.27 8.93
CA ALA A 40 1.47 -20.11 9.73
C ALA A 40 0.34 -19.07 9.79
N VAL A 41 -0.30 -18.76 8.66
CA VAL A 41 -1.41 -17.79 8.62
C VAL A 41 -2.65 -18.30 9.37
N LYS A 42 -2.93 -19.61 9.34
CA LYS A 42 -4.00 -20.19 10.17
C LYS A 42 -3.72 -19.98 11.65
N LEU A 43 -2.47 -20.19 12.08
CA LEU A 43 -2.05 -19.95 13.47
C LEU A 43 -2.21 -18.47 13.84
N LEU A 44 -1.81 -17.55 12.95
CA LEU A 44 -2.04 -16.12 13.16
C LEU A 44 -3.52 -15.77 13.31
N LEU A 45 -4.40 -16.34 12.48
CA LEU A 45 -5.86 -16.15 12.59
C LEU A 45 -6.43 -16.72 13.90
N GLN A 46 -5.93 -17.87 14.35
CA GLN A 46 -6.32 -18.45 15.64
C GLN A 46 -5.88 -17.59 16.83
N GLY A 47 -4.66 -17.05 16.78
CA GLY A 47 -4.17 -16.06 17.74
C GLY A 47 -4.98 -14.76 17.69
N LEU A 48 -5.59 -14.44 16.54
CA LEU A 48 -6.57 -13.37 16.41
C LEU A 48 -7.97 -13.70 16.98
N HIS A 49 -8.18 -14.90 17.51
CA HIS A 49 -9.46 -15.46 17.94
C HIS A 49 -10.52 -15.56 16.82
N GLU A 50 -10.07 -15.75 15.58
CA GLU A 50 -10.94 -15.94 14.43
C GLU A 50 -11.24 -17.42 14.16
N ASP A 51 -12.48 -17.72 13.74
CA ASP A 51 -12.82 -19.03 13.19
C ASP A 51 -12.27 -19.17 11.77
N VAL A 52 -11.16 -19.89 11.61
CA VAL A 52 -10.49 -20.15 10.33
C VAL A 52 -11.39 -20.80 9.27
N ASN A 53 -12.52 -21.40 9.66
CA ASN A 53 -13.45 -22.04 8.74
C ASN A 53 -14.56 -21.10 8.25
N ARG A 54 -14.69 -19.88 8.78
CA ARG A 54 -15.72 -18.95 8.31
C ARG A 54 -15.49 -18.58 6.85
N GLU A 55 -16.57 -18.49 6.09
CA GLU A 55 -16.54 -18.30 4.62
C GLU A 55 -15.64 -17.15 4.15
N GLY A 56 -15.61 -16.03 4.89
CA GLY A 56 -14.81 -14.85 4.52
C GLY A 56 -13.29 -15.02 4.59
N ILE A 57 -12.78 -15.93 5.45
CA ILE A 57 -11.33 -16.12 5.66
C ILE A 57 -10.83 -17.55 5.42
N LYS A 58 -11.72 -18.48 5.07
CA LYS A 58 -11.34 -19.84 4.71
C LYS A 58 -10.24 -19.90 3.63
N LYS A 59 -10.26 -18.96 2.68
CA LYS A 59 -9.22 -18.82 1.64
C LYS A 59 -8.11 -17.82 1.96
N THR A 60 -8.17 -17.14 3.11
CA THR A 60 -7.17 -16.14 3.50
C THR A 60 -5.76 -16.73 3.62
N PRO A 61 -5.54 -17.91 4.24
CA PRO A 61 -4.22 -18.52 4.26
C PRO A 61 -3.57 -18.62 2.88
N PHE A 62 -4.28 -19.19 1.91
CA PHE A 62 -3.79 -19.31 0.54
C PHE A 62 -3.57 -17.96 -0.14
N ARG A 63 -4.50 -17.02 0.03
CA ARG A 63 -4.42 -15.67 -0.54
C ARG A 63 -3.20 -14.89 -0.01
N VAL A 64 -2.89 -15.03 1.27
CA VAL A 64 -1.71 -14.43 1.91
C VAL A 64 -0.45 -15.09 1.38
N ALA A 65 -0.40 -16.42 1.33
CA ALA A 65 0.73 -17.15 0.80
C ALA A 65 1.05 -16.77 -0.66
N LYS A 66 0.02 -16.72 -1.53
CA LYS A 66 0.16 -16.29 -2.92
C LYS A 66 0.69 -14.86 -3.01
N ALA A 67 0.14 -13.92 -2.24
CA ALA A 67 0.58 -12.52 -2.27
C ALA A 67 2.04 -12.34 -1.80
N LEU A 68 2.44 -12.97 -0.70
CA LEU A 68 3.80 -12.87 -0.18
C LEU A 68 4.83 -13.47 -1.14
N ARG A 69 4.55 -14.66 -1.68
CA ARG A 69 5.44 -15.32 -2.63
C ARG A 69 5.56 -14.55 -3.95
N GLU A 70 4.47 -13.95 -4.41
CA GLU A 70 4.48 -13.10 -5.60
C GLU A 70 5.30 -11.83 -5.38
N GLY A 71 5.05 -11.12 -4.27
CA GLY A 71 5.80 -9.91 -3.93
C GLY A 71 7.22 -10.16 -3.43
N THR A 72 7.67 -11.42 -3.36
CA THR A 72 9.06 -11.82 -3.08
C THR A 72 9.69 -12.63 -4.22
N ARG A 73 9.06 -12.67 -5.40
CA ARG A 73 9.58 -13.41 -6.57
C ARG A 73 10.96 -12.93 -7.02
N GLY A 74 11.32 -11.69 -6.69
CA GLY A 74 12.58 -11.04 -7.05
C GLY A 74 13.84 -11.74 -6.52
N TYR A 75 13.73 -12.57 -5.48
CA TYR A 75 14.84 -13.43 -5.03
C TYR A 75 15.23 -14.49 -6.06
N LYS A 76 14.30 -14.90 -6.93
CA LYS A 76 14.51 -15.94 -7.95
C LYS A 76 14.90 -15.36 -9.31
N LEU A 77 14.80 -14.04 -9.48
CA LEU A 77 15.08 -13.36 -10.74
C LEU A 77 16.54 -12.91 -10.82
N LYS A 78 17.08 -12.89 -12.05
CA LYS A 78 18.46 -12.44 -12.32
C LYS A 78 18.45 -11.25 -13.26
N VAL A 79 19.07 -10.14 -12.83
CA VAL A 79 19.16 -8.89 -13.60
C VAL A 79 19.74 -9.11 -15.00
N LYS A 80 20.77 -9.96 -15.11
CA LYS A 80 21.46 -10.30 -16.36
C LYS A 80 20.50 -10.68 -17.50
N GLU A 81 19.47 -11.46 -17.20
CA GLU A 81 18.51 -12.00 -18.18
C GLU A 81 17.67 -10.89 -18.84
N TYR A 82 17.41 -9.79 -18.11
CA TYR A 82 16.65 -8.66 -18.63
C TYR A 82 17.50 -7.68 -19.44
N VAL A 83 18.76 -7.49 -19.05
CA VAL A 83 19.65 -6.47 -19.63
C VAL A 83 20.30 -6.96 -20.92
N GLN A 84 20.78 -8.21 -20.97
CA GLN A 84 21.60 -8.68 -22.09
C GLN A 84 20.89 -8.68 -23.45
N SER A 85 19.57 -8.88 -23.45
CA SER A 85 18.76 -8.91 -24.68
C SER A 85 18.39 -7.53 -25.23
N ALA A 86 18.79 -6.43 -24.58
CA ALA A 86 18.22 -5.10 -24.83
C ALA A 86 19.22 -3.94 -24.73
N LEU A 87 20.51 -4.22 -24.93
CA LEU A 87 21.52 -3.20 -25.18
C LEU A 87 21.62 -2.99 -26.69
N PHE A 88 21.37 -1.76 -27.13
CA PHE A 88 21.36 -1.41 -28.54
C PHE A 88 22.41 -0.34 -28.84
N PRO A 89 23.09 -0.41 -29.99
CA PRO A 89 23.84 0.73 -30.49
C PRO A 89 22.87 1.87 -30.81
N GLU A 90 23.19 3.08 -30.39
CA GLU A 90 22.39 4.26 -30.74
C GLU A 90 22.73 4.75 -32.16
N ALA A 91 21.72 4.86 -33.03
CA ALA A 91 21.90 5.24 -34.43
C ALA A 91 22.11 6.76 -34.57
N GLY A 92 23.06 7.18 -35.42
CA GLY A 92 23.24 8.59 -35.82
C GLY A 92 24.30 9.38 -35.06
N LEU A 93 25.23 8.72 -34.36
CA LEU A 93 26.28 9.35 -33.55
C LEU A 93 27.67 9.38 -34.22
N GLU A 94 27.73 9.16 -35.53
CA GLU A 94 29.00 9.08 -36.27
C GLU A 94 29.75 10.43 -36.32
N ASP A 95 29.05 11.57 -36.11
CA ASP A 95 29.61 12.90 -36.35
C ASP A 95 30.05 13.70 -35.09
N GLY A 96 29.96 13.15 -33.88
CA GLY A 96 30.68 13.66 -32.69
C GLY A 96 30.42 15.12 -32.25
N ILE A 97 29.38 15.80 -32.74
CA ILE A 97 29.08 17.19 -32.34
C ILE A 97 28.21 17.21 -31.07
N GLY A 98 28.82 17.48 -29.92
CA GLY A 98 28.15 17.76 -28.64
C GLY A 98 27.75 16.51 -27.83
N GLN A 99 27.24 16.75 -26.61
CA GLN A 99 26.57 15.72 -25.79
C GLN A 99 25.10 15.68 -26.24
N ALA A 100 24.76 14.77 -27.15
CA ALA A 100 23.37 14.48 -27.48
C ALA A 100 22.77 13.54 -26.42
N GLY A 101 21.49 13.71 -26.07
CA GLY A 101 20.78 12.82 -25.14
C GLY A 101 20.81 11.39 -25.66
N GLY A 102 21.72 10.59 -25.12
CA GLY A 102 22.29 9.44 -25.79
C GLY A 102 23.73 9.22 -25.32
N VAL A 103 24.61 8.71 -26.19
CA VAL A 103 26.01 8.40 -25.85
C VAL A 103 26.76 9.64 -25.37
N GLY A 104 27.07 9.66 -24.06
CA GLY A 104 27.77 10.76 -23.38
C GLY A 104 26.88 11.84 -22.76
N GLY A 105 25.55 11.81 -22.98
CA GLY A 105 24.58 12.72 -22.37
C GLY A 105 23.71 12.06 -21.30
N LEU A 106 23.06 12.86 -20.45
CA LEU A 106 22.15 12.36 -19.42
C LEU A 106 20.84 11.83 -20.02
N VAL A 107 20.49 10.58 -19.71
CA VAL A 107 19.19 9.97 -20.01
C VAL A 107 18.41 9.78 -18.71
N VAL A 108 17.16 10.25 -18.67
CA VAL A 108 16.30 10.17 -17.48
C VAL A 108 15.06 9.32 -17.76
N VAL A 109 14.89 8.26 -16.96
CA VAL A 109 13.69 7.41 -16.92
C VAL A 109 13.02 7.61 -15.56
N ARG A 110 11.79 8.10 -15.55
CA ARG A 110 11.11 8.56 -14.33
C ARG A 110 9.71 7.98 -14.21
N ASP A 111 9.14 8.11 -13.02
CA ASP A 111 7.78 7.67 -12.68
C ASP A 111 7.58 6.15 -12.85
N LEU A 112 8.59 5.36 -12.52
CA LEU A 112 8.50 3.90 -12.50
C LEU A 112 7.87 3.45 -11.19
N ASP A 113 6.57 3.13 -11.21
CA ASP A 113 5.83 2.69 -10.03
C ASP A 113 6.06 1.19 -9.74
N HIS A 114 6.45 0.89 -8.50
CA HIS A 114 6.69 -0.44 -7.96
C HIS A 114 6.18 -0.52 -6.51
N TYR A 115 6.02 -1.73 -5.97
CA TYR A 115 5.90 -1.93 -4.51
C TYR A 115 6.97 -2.88 -4.02
N SER A 116 7.24 -2.80 -2.73
CA SER A 116 8.06 -3.77 -2.01
C SER A 116 7.44 -4.08 -0.66
N TYR A 117 7.87 -5.17 -0.03
CA TYR A 117 7.53 -5.44 1.36
C TYR A 117 8.59 -4.84 2.28
N CYS A 118 8.17 -4.13 3.33
CA CYS A 118 9.10 -3.58 4.31
C CYS A 118 9.68 -4.71 5.13
N GLU A 119 11.00 -4.88 5.09
CA GLU A 119 11.66 -5.92 5.85
C GLU A 119 11.40 -5.82 7.35
N SER A 120 11.19 -4.61 7.88
CA SER A 120 10.96 -4.42 9.31
C SER A 120 9.58 -4.86 9.78
N CYS A 121 8.55 -4.84 8.94
CA CYS A 121 7.18 -5.09 9.41
C CYS A 121 6.32 -5.97 8.49
N LEU A 122 6.86 -6.48 7.39
CA LEU A 122 6.15 -7.29 6.38
C LEU A 122 4.94 -6.60 5.73
N LEU A 123 4.76 -5.30 5.92
CA LEU A 123 3.73 -4.53 5.23
C LEU A 123 4.25 -3.98 3.89
N PRO A 124 3.39 -3.91 2.87
CA PRO A 124 3.77 -3.36 1.58
C PRO A 124 3.95 -1.83 1.66
N PHE A 125 4.91 -1.33 0.90
CA PHE A 125 5.11 0.10 0.68
C PHE A 125 5.24 0.42 -0.81
N HIS A 126 4.80 1.62 -1.19
CA HIS A 126 4.92 2.11 -2.55
C HIS A 126 6.32 2.66 -2.80
N VAL A 127 6.85 2.38 -3.99
CA VAL A 127 8.12 2.89 -4.49
C VAL A 127 7.86 3.53 -5.85
N ARG A 128 8.16 4.82 -5.99
CA ARG A 128 8.30 5.47 -7.28
C ARG A 128 9.77 5.68 -7.59
N CYS A 129 10.27 4.95 -8.57
CA CYS A 129 11.67 4.93 -8.96
C CYS A 129 11.94 5.88 -10.13
N HIS A 130 13.02 6.65 -10.00
CA HIS A 130 13.56 7.53 -11.02
C HIS A 130 15.02 7.18 -11.23
N VAL A 131 15.43 7.03 -12.49
CA VAL A 131 16.78 6.67 -12.89
C VAL A 131 17.32 7.72 -13.84
N GLY A 132 18.47 8.30 -13.50
CA GLY A 132 19.33 9.03 -14.42
C GLY A 132 20.54 8.16 -14.76
N TYR A 133 20.97 8.11 -16.02
CA TYR A 133 22.24 7.46 -16.35
C TYR A 133 22.91 8.14 -17.55
N VAL A 134 24.24 8.01 -17.64
CA VAL A 134 25.03 8.51 -18.76
C VAL A 134 25.55 7.32 -19.57
N PRO A 135 24.96 7.02 -20.74
CA PRO A 135 25.36 5.90 -21.58
C PRO A 135 26.83 6.01 -22.02
N SER A 136 27.49 4.86 -22.16
CA SER A 136 28.89 4.73 -22.62
C SER A 136 28.97 3.75 -23.80
N GLU A 137 30.12 3.72 -24.48
CA GLU A 137 30.44 2.71 -25.52
C GLU A 137 29.40 2.57 -26.64
N GLN A 138 28.74 3.68 -26.98
CA GLN A 138 27.68 3.73 -27.97
C GLN A 138 26.42 2.88 -27.68
N ARG A 139 26.18 2.46 -26.42
CA ARG A 139 25.07 1.56 -26.07
C ARG A 139 24.05 2.20 -25.15
N VAL A 140 22.78 2.02 -25.49
CA VAL A 140 21.62 2.50 -24.70
C VAL A 140 20.78 1.29 -24.26
N LEU A 141 20.25 1.36 -23.04
CA LEU A 141 19.34 0.33 -22.51
C LEU A 141 17.89 0.67 -22.90
N GLY A 142 17.14 -0.32 -23.40
CA GLY A 142 15.72 -0.15 -23.68
C GLY A 142 14.91 0.29 -22.44
N LEU A 143 14.05 1.31 -22.59
CA LEU A 143 13.36 1.98 -21.48
C LEU A 143 12.58 1.03 -20.55
N SER A 144 11.94 0.01 -21.10
CA SER A 144 11.17 -0.96 -20.30
C SER A 144 12.05 -1.81 -19.37
N LYS A 145 13.36 -1.88 -19.61
CA LYS A 145 14.27 -2.69 -18.81
C LYS A 145 14.63 -2.05 -17.48
N PHE A 146 14.61 -0.72 -17.37
CA PHE A 146 14.81 -0.03 -16.09
C PHE A 146 13.77 -0.46 -15.05
N SER A 147 12.50 -0.48 -15.44
CA SER A 147 11.42 -0.98 -14.59
C SER A 147 11.61 -2.46 -14.25
N ARG A 148 12.01 -3.31 -15.21
CA ARG A 148 12.27 -4.74 -14.93
C ARG A 148 13.43 -4.95 -13.96
N VAL A 149 14.50 -4.19 -14.07
CA VAL A 149 15.63 -4.25 -13.12
C VAL A 149 15.18 -3.80 -11.74
N ALA A 150 14.43 -2.69 -11.64
CA ALA A 150 13.85 -2.24 -10.37
C ALA A 150 12.93 -3.31 -9.76
N ASP A 151 12.13 -4.01 -10.57
CA ASP A 151 11.23 -5.07 -10.11
C ASP A 151 11.96 -6.26 -9.47
N VAL A 152 13.14 -6.64 -9.98
CA VAL A 152 13.96 -7.72 -9.39
C VAL A 152 14.27 -7.45 -7.91
N PHE A 153 14.52 -6.19 -7.56
CA PHE A 153 14.87 -5.80 -6.19
C PHE A 153 13.65 -5.37 -5.38
N ALA A 154 12.66 -4.73 -6.00
CA ALA A 154 11.43 -4.31 -5.34
C ALA A 154 10.54 -5.51 -4.94
N LYS A 155 10.59 -6.63 -5.68
CA LYS A 155 9.90 -7.87 -5.29
C LYS A 155 10.68 -8.67 -4.25
N ARG A 156 11.03 -8.03 -3.14
CA ARG A 156 11.77 -8.58 -1.99
C ARG A 156 11.29 -7.93 -0.69
N LEU A 157 11.81 -8.40 0.44
CA LEU A 157 11.80 -7.66 1.70
C LEU A 157 12.92 -6.63 1.65
N GLN A 158 12.58 -5.34 1.76
CA GLN A 158 13.51 -4.24 1.55
C GLN A 158 13.33 -3.13 2.58
N GLU A 159 14.39 -2.35 2.73
CA GLU A 159 14.35 -0.97 3.21
C GLU A 159 14.68 0.00 2.06
N PRO A 160 14.17 1.24 2.07
CA PRO A 160 14.28 2.15 0.92
C PRO A 160 15.70 2.42 0.41
N GLN A 161 16.67 2.65 1.28
CA GLN A 161 18.04 3.00 0.88
C GLN A 161 18.73 1.80 0.21
N GLY A 162 18.70 0.63 0.85
CA GLY A 162 19.22 -0.62 0.29
C GLY A 162 18.59 -0.96 -1.06
N LEU A 163 17.29 -0.72 -1.25
CA LEU A 163 16.64 -0.86 -2.56
C LEU A 163 17.23 0.11 -3.60
N ALA A 164 17.48 1.37 -3.25
CA ALA A 164 18.09 2.35 -4.16
C ALA A 164 19.52 1.92 -4.55
N ASP A 165 20.31 1.47 -3.58
CA ASP A 165 21.68 1.01 -3.75
C ASP A 165 21.76 -0.24 -4.63
N ASP A 166 20.89 -1.23 -4.39
CA ASP A 166 20.79 -2.45 -5.18
C ASP A 166 20.48 -2.15 -6.66
N ILE A 167 19.49 -1.28 -6.92
CA ILE A 167 19.11 -0.89 -8.28
C ILE A 167 20.26 -0.15 -8.96
N CYS A 168 20.87 0.82 -8.27
CA CYS A 168 21.96 1.62 -8.79
C CYS A 168 23.17 0.75 -9.17
N SER A 169 23.61 -0.10 -8.23
CA SER A 169 24.73 -1.02 -8.42
C SER A 169 24.47 -2.01 -9.55
N ALA A 170 23.27 -2.58 -9.63
CA ALA A 170 22.92 -3.53 -10.68
C ALA A 170 22.90 -2.89 -12.08
N LEU A 171 22.31 -1.70 -12.21
CA LEU A 171 22.33 -0.95 -13.46
C LEU A 171 23.76 -0.60 -13.86
N HIS A 172 24.57 -0.10 -12.92
CA HIS A 172 25.97 0.22 -13.20
C HIS A 172 26.74 -1.03 -13.67
N HIS A 173 26.60 -2.15 -12.98
CA HIS A 173 27.33 -3.39 -13.29
C HIS A 173 26.94 -4.00 -14.65
N TRP A 174 25.64 -4.09 -14.95
CA TRP A 174 25.16 -4.81 -16.13
C TRP A 174 25.06 -3.94 -17.39
N VAL A 175 24.77 -2.64 -17.24
CA VAL A 175 24.70 -1.68 -18.36
C VAL A 175 26.09 -1.11 -18.67
N LYS A 176 26.98 -1.01 -17.67
CA LYS A 176 28.31 -0.39 -17.73
C LYS A 176 28.33 1.07 -18.22
N PRO A 177 27.41 1.94 -17.77
CA PRO A 177 27.39 3.34 -18.17
C PRO A 177 28.54 4.12 -17.52
N SER A 178 28.77 5.36 -17.94
CA SER A 178 29.70 6.27 -17.25
C SER A 178 29.24 6.56 -15.81
N GLY A 179 27.92 6.51 -15.56
CA GLY A 179 27.36 6.55 -14.22
C GLY A 179 25.85 6.35 -14.21
N VAL A 180 25.32 6.06 -13.02
CA VAL A 180 23.90 5.90 -12.73
C VAL A 180 23.55 6.68 -11.47
N ALA A 181 22.42 7.36 -11.47
CA ALA A 181 21.75 7.90 -10.30
C ALA A 181 20.35 7.28 -10.20
N VAL A 182 19.96 6.91 -8.98
CA VAL A 182 18.64 6.42 -8.64
C VAL A 182 18.07 7.31 -7.55
N VAL A 183 16.83 7.77 -7.72
CA VAL A 183 16.05 8.44 -6.68
C VAL A 183 14.76 7.66 -6.49
N LEU A 184 14.48 7.25 -5.26
CA LEU A 184 13.23 6.59 -4.90
C LEU A 184 12.37 7.51 -4.05
N GLN A 185 11.09 7.62 -4.39
CA GLN A 185 10.07 8.18 -3.52
C GLN A 185 9.25 7.04 -2.93
N CYS A 186 9.43 6.79 -1.64
CA CYS A 186 8.77 5.71 -0.94
C CYS A 186 7.63 6.23 -0.08
N SER A 187 6.49 5.54 -0.08
CA SER A 187 5.36 5.82 0.83
C SER A 187 5.00 4.56 1.63
N HIS A 188 5.20 4.60 2.94
CA HIS A 188 4.84 3.53 3.88
C HIS A 188 3.55 3.90 4.58
N ILE A 189 2.67 2.92 4.79
CA ILE A 189 1.49 3.13 5.63
C ILE A 189 1.91 3.45 7.08
N HIS A 190 1.27 4.44 7.69
CA HIS A 190 1.46 4.73 9.10
C HIS A 190 0.90 3.58 9.94
N PHE A 191 1.60 3.24 11.03
CA PHE A 191 1.05 2.29 11.99
C PHE A 191 -0.11 2.97 12.71
N PRO A 192 -1.31 2.39 12.77
CA PRO A 192 -2.36 3.02 13.53
C PRO A 192 -1.95 3.07 15.00
N CYS A 193 -1.71 4.29 15.51
CA CYS A 193 -1.70 4.52 16.94
C CYS A 193 -3.16 4.62 17.40
N LEU A 194 -3.49 4.00 18.53
CA LEU A 194 -4.81 4.11 19.17
C LEU A 194 -5.19 5.55 19.54
N ASP A 195 -4.22 6.49 19.50
CA ASP A 195 -4.49 7.90 19.75
C ASP A 195 -5.15 8.59 18.53
N VAL A 196 -6.49 8.64 18.59
CA VAL A 196 -7.39 9.29 17.63
C VAL A 196 -7.01 10.75 17.36
N LYS A 197 -6.25 11.41 18.24
CA LYS A 197 -5.84 12.82 18.09
C LYS A 197 -4.70 13.04 17.10
N SER A 198 -3.93 12.02 16.74
CA SER A 198 -2.76 12.13 15.86
C SER A 198 -3.06 11.85 14.37
N LEU A 199 -4.33 11.64 14.00
CA LEU A 199 -4.75 11.28 12.64
C LEU A 199 -4.69 12.44 11.62
N SER A 200 -3.93 13.49 11.90
CA SER A 200 -3.83 14.72 11.11
C SER A 200 -2.88 14.64 9.92
N ASP A 201 -1.96 13.68 9.89
CA ASP A 201 -1.12 13.40 8.72
C ASP A 201 -1.79 12.34 7.85
N ASN A 202 -1.58 12.41 6.53
CA ASN A 202 -2.25 11.65 5.46
C ASN A 202 -2.12 10.11 5.54
N GLY A 203 -1.87 9.50 6.69
CA GLY A 203 -1.81 8.06 6.88
C GLY A 203 -0.57 7.40 6.27
N PHE A 204 0.35 8.17 5.69
CA PHE A 204 1.59 7.66 5.11
C PHE A 204 2.80 8.43 5.59
N VAL A 205 3.87 7.67 5.87
CA VAL A 205 5.23 8.20 5.97
C VAL A 205 5.82 8.23 4.57
N LYS A 206 6.29 9.40 4.14
CA LYS A 206 6.97 9.56 2.86
C LYS A 206 8.46 9.76 3.11
N LEU A 207 9.28 9.01 2.37
CA LEU A 207 10.72 9.13 2.40
C LEU A 207 11.23 9.23 0.96
N MET A 208 12.25 10.04 0.75
CA MET A 208 12.99 10.09 -0.49
C MET A 208 14.43 9.67 -0.20
N VAL A 209 14.98 8.79 -1.02
CA VAL A 209 16.36 8.31 -0.93
C VAL A 209 17.03 8.40 -2.30
N SER A 210 18.35 8.55 -2.30
CA SER A 210 19.19 8.57 -3.50
C SER A 210 20.29 7.54 -3.41
N SER A 211 20.75 7.09 -4.58
CA SER A 211 21.99 6.33 -4.73
C SER A 211 22.66 6.72 -6.04
N GLY A 212 23.98 6.84 -6.05
CA GLY A 212 24.77 7.28 -7.20
C GLY A 212 26.01 6.42 -7.40
N SER A 213 26.42 6.24 -8.65
CA SER A 213 27.62 5.46 -9.03
C SER A 213 28.26 6.01 -10.30
N GLY A 214 29.60 5.91 -10.43
CA GLY A 214 30.37 6.48 -11.53
C GLY A 214 30.35 8.02 -11.50
N VAL A 215 30.00 8.67 -12.61
CA VAL A 215 29.92 10.15 -12.66
C VAL A 215 28.88 10.76 -11.71
N PHE A 216 28.05 9.94 -11.06
CA PHE A 216 27.08 10.34 -10.03
C PHE A 216 27.52 10.01 -8.60
N GLU A 217 28.77 9.61 -8.34
CA GLU A 217 29.27 9.38 -6.97
C GLU A 217 29.24 10.66 -6.11
N ASP A 218 29.52 11.81 -6.71
CA ASP A 218 29.42 13.11 -6.05
C ASP A 218 28.01 13.72 -6.25
N GLU A 219 27.17 13.65 -5.21
CA GLU A 219 25.83 14.26 -5.17
C GLU A 219 25.84 15.79 -5.40
N GLY A 220 26.99 16.46 -5.22
CA GLY A 220 27.17 17.89 -5.50
C GLY A 220 27.49 18.23 -6.96
N SER A 221 27.65 17.23 -7.83
CA SER A 221 28.01 17.43 -9.24
C SER A 221 26.90 18.12 -10.05
N SER A 222 27.29 18.80 -11.14
CA SER A 222 26.34 19.46 -12.05
C SER A 222 25.35 18.46 -12.67
N LEU A 223 25.80 17.23 -12.96
CA LEU A 223 24.97 16.15 -13.50
C LEU A 223 23.85 15.74 -12.54
N TRP A 224 24.14 15.67 -11.24
CA TRP A 224 23.11 15.48 -10.22
C TRP A 224 22.10 16.63 -10.22
N GLY A 225 22.58 17.87 -10.30
CA GLY A 225 21.74 19.06 -10.41
C GLY A 225 20.81 19.04 -11.63
N GLU A 226 21.31 18.61 -12.79
CA GLU A 226 20.52 18.44 -14.02
C GLU A 226 19.46 17.34 -13.85
N PHE A 227 19.82 16.18 -13.31
CA PHE A 227 18.89 15.08 -13.04
C PHE A 227 17.76 15.52 -12.10
N LEU A 228 18.09 16.17 -10.98
CA LEU A 228 17.09 16.69 -10.04
C LEU A 228 16.20 17.76 -10.69
N SER A 229 16.76 18.59 -11.57
CA SER A 229 15.99 19.59 -12.33
C SER A 229 14.96 18.92 -13.25
N PHE A 230 15.32 17.82 -13.91
CA PHE A 230 14.34 17.01 -14.65
C PHE A 230 13.22 16.48 -13.76
N LEU A 231 13.53 16.02 -12.55
CA LEU A 231 12.49 15.56 -11.61
C LEU A 231 11.56 16.70 -11.19
N LYS A 232 12.12 17.90 -10.89
CA LYS A 232 11.34 19.09 -10.54
C LYS A 232 10.36 19.52 -11.63
N LEU A 233 10.71 19.37 -12.91
CA LEU A 233 9.81 19.66 -14.04
C LEU A 233 8.52 18.81 -14.02
N LYS A 234 8.50 17.69 -13.29
CA LYS A 234 7.30 16.85 -13.08
C LYS A 234 6.68 17.02 -11.70
N GLY A 235 7.07 18.04 -10.95
CA GLY A 235 6.52 18.34 -9.63
C GLY A 235 7.09 17.46 -8.51
N VAL A 236 8.21 16.77 -8.74
CA VAL A 236 8.93 16.06 -7.67
C VAL A 236 9.61 17.10 -6.77
N LYS A 237 9.24 17.10 -5.48
CA LYS A 237 9.84 17.95 -4.45
C LYS A 237 11.18 17.38 -3.99
N THR A 238 12.28 17.80 -4.58
CA THR A 238 13.63 17.23 -4.33
C THR A 238 14.33 17.84 -3.11
N GLU A 239 13.72 18.82 -2.44
CA GLU A 239 14.29 19.49 -1.26
C GLU A 239 14.46 18.51 -0.08
N ALA A 240 13.77 17.37 -0.11
CA ALA A 240 13.79 16.33 0.91
C ALA A 240 15.00 15.38 0.87
N LEU A 241 15.83 15.43 -0.19
CA LEU A 241 17.05 14.62 -0.32
C LEU A 241 18.19 15.09 0.59
N CYS A 242 18.16 16.33 1.05
CA CYS A 242 19.18 16.89 1.94
C CYS A 242 19.01 16.37 3.37
N GLY A 243 19.64 15.24 3.68
CA GLY A 243 19.85 14.81 5.07
C GLY A 243 20.21 13.34 5.21
N SER A 244 21.51 13.07 5.36
CA SER A 244 22.14 11.78 5.69
C SER A 244 21.81 11.26 7.11
N VAL A 245 20.62 11.55 7.61
CA VAL A 245 20.14 11.02 8.89
C VAL A 245 19.36 9.76 8.55
N LYS A 246 19.78 8.61 9.10
CA LYS A 246 18.95 7.40 9.16
C LYS A 246 17.65 7.74 9.88
N LYS A 247 16.67 8.26 9.15
CA LYS A 247 15.31 8.44 9.65
C LYS A 247 14.74 7.03 9.78
N GLU A 248 14.29 6.69 10.99
CA GLU A 248 13.45 5.52 11.20
C GLU A 248 12.23 5.62 10.28
N TRP A 249 12.29 4.93 9.14
CA TRP A 249 11.27 5.00 8.10
C TRP A 249 10.07 4.12 8.44
N CYS A 250 10.34 2.95 9.02
CA CYS A 250 9.29 2.02 9.39
C CYS A 250 8.63 2.49 10.70
N PRO A 251 7.33 2.84 10.69
CA PRO A 251 6.67 3.38 11.88
C PRO A 251 6.55 2.39 13.04
N SER A 252 6.68 1.08 12.78
CA SER A 252 6.60 0.02 13.80
C SER A 252 7.82 -0.04 14.71
N VAL A 253 8.91 0.66 14.40
CA VAL A 253 10.14 0.64 15.21
C VAL A 253 9.96 1.33 16.57
N LYS A 254 9.03 2.29 16.66
CA LYS A 254 8.84 3.14 17.86
C LYS A 254 7.96 2.52 18.95
N THR A 255 7.44 1.32 18.75
CA THR A 255 6.40 0.77 19.60
C THR A 255 6.98 -0.15 20.68
N SER A 256 6.69 0.12 21.97
CA SER A 256 7.22 -0.61 23.13
C SER A 256 6.77 -2.07 23.22
N SER A 257 7.57 -2.95 23.83
CA SER A 257 7.30 -4.38 23.98
C SER A 257 6.10 -4.67 24.90
N GLU A 258 5.07 -5.33 24.38
CA GLU A 258 4.14 -6.15 25.18
C GLU A 258 4.59 -7.61 25.11
N GLU A 259 4.07 -8.46 25.99
CA GLU A 259 4.37 -9.90 25.99
C GLU A 259 3.68 -10.55 24.77
N GLU A 260 4.46 -11.08 23.84
CA GLU A 260 3.98 -11.62 22.57
C GLU A 260 3.76 -13.13 22.68
N ASP A 261 2.73 -13.65 22.00
CA ASP A 261 2.47 -15.09 21.90
C ASP A 261 3.63 -15.78 21.14
N PRO A 262 4.40 -16.67 21.80
CA PRO A 262 5.53 -17.36 21.19
C PRO A 262 5.16 -18.22 19.97
N GLU A 263 3.94 -18.77 19.95
CA GLU A 263 3.47 -19.57 18.81
C GLU A 263 3.26 -18.69 17.58
N MET A 264 2.66 -17.51 17.76
CA MET A 264 2.47 -16.53 16.69
C MET A 264 3.80 -16.00 16.18
N VAL A 265 4.78 -15.76 17.07
CA VAL A 265 6.14 -15.35 16.67
C VAL A 265 6.77 -16.43 15.78
N SER A 266 6.66 -17.70 16.19
CA SER A 266 7.13 -18.85 15.42
C SER A 266 6.46 -18.95 14.04
N ALA A 267 5.15 -18.65 13.96
CA ALA A 267 4.45 -18.60 12.68
C ALA A 267 5.03 -17.53 11.74
N VAL A 268 5.30 -16.32 12.21
CA VAL A 268 5.91 -15.28 11.35
C VAL A 268 7.34 -15.66 10.94
N VAL A 269 8.12 -16.27 11.84
CA VAL A 269 9.44 -16.81 11.50
C VAL A 269 9.34 -17.91 10.43
N SER A 270 8.33 -18.77 10.49
CA SER A 270 8.05 -19.79 9.47
C SER A 270 7.73 -19.16 8.12
N ILE A 271 6.96 -18.07 8.11
CA ILE A 271 6.70 -17.28 6.89
C ILE A 271 8.02 -16.78 6.29
N LEU A 272 8.87 -16.11 7.07
CA LEU A 272 10.16 -15.59 6.59
C LEU A 272 11.03 -16.70 5.96
N LYS A 273 11.19 -17.82 6.66
CA LYS A 273 11.95 -18.97 6.15
C LYS A 273 11.36 -19.52 4.85
N SER A 274 10.05 -19.58 4.75
CA SER A 274 9.34 -20.06 3.54
C SER A 274 9.49 -19.12 2.34
N LEU A 275 9.75 -17.83 2.59
CA LEU A 275 10.10 -16.86 1.55
C LEU A 275 11.58 -16.93 1.14
N GLY A 276 12.39 -17.76 1.81
CA GLY A 276 13.82 -17.91 1.57
C GLY A 276 14.69 -16.91 2.34
N GLU A 277 14.13 -16.22 3.32
CA GLU A 277 14.85 -15.24 4.15
C GLU A 277 15.48 -15.87 5.39
N ASP A 278 16.56 -15.25 5.86
CA ASP A 278 17.21 -15.59 7.13
C ASP A 278 16.63 -14.70 8.24
N PRO A 279 15.83 -15.25 9.18
CA PRO A 279 15.26 -14.47 10.27
C PRO A 279 16.30 -13.83 11.21
N SER A 280 17.55 -14.28 11.17
CA SER A 280 18.65 -13.71 11.95
C SER A 280 19.34 -12.51 11.28
N ARG A 281 18.96 -12.18 10.03
CA ARG A 281 19.41 -10.97 9.34
C ARG A 281 19.05 -9.72 10.16
N GLU A 282 20.00 -8.79 10.31
CA GLU A 282 19.87 -7.60 11.19
C GLU A 282 18.52 -6.86 11.03
N GLY A 283 18.08 -6.62 9.79
CA GLY A 283 16.81 -5.96 9.49
C GLY A 283 15.54 -6.76 9.87
N LEU A 284 15.66 -8.09 9.99
CA LEU A 284 14.55 -9.03 10.19
C LEU A 284 14.38 -9.52 11.64
N ILE A 285 15.38 -9.35 12.51
CA ILE A 285 15.37 -9.89 13.88
C ILE A 285 14.07 -9.54 14.64
N ALA A 286 13.68 -8.26 14.61
CA ALA A 286 12.48 -7.77 15.29
C ALA A 286 11.23 -7.76 14.40
N THR A 287 11.30 -8.30 13.19
CA THR A 287 10.19 -8.29 12.23
C THR A 287 9.00 -9.12 12.67
N PRO A 288 9.16 -10.36 13.20
CA PRO A 288 8.06 -11.11 13.78
C PRO A 288 7.26 -10.30 14.80
N SER A 289 7.95 -9.76 15.80
CA SER A 289 7.38 -8.92 16.86
C SER A 289 6.65 -7.69 16.33
N ARG A 290 7.30 -6.91 15.44
CA ARG A 290 6.70 -5.70 14.86
C ARG A 290 5.46 -6.00 14.01
N PHE A 291 5.46 -7.12 13.28
CA PHE A 291 4.30 -7.53 12.49
C PHE A 291 3.16 -8.02 13.38
N LEU A 292 3.44 -8.79 14.44
CA LEU A 292 2.40 -9.22 15.36
C LEU A 292 1.78 -8.05 16.12
N LYS A 293 2.61 -7.14 16.62
CA LYS A 293 2.12 -5.94 17.29
C LYS A 293 1.17 -5.13 16.41
N TRP A 294 1.47 -5.05 15.12
CA TRP A 294 0.58 -4.42 14.15
C TRP A 294 -0.78 -5.12 14.11
N MET A 295 -0.73 -6.44 13.96
CA MET A 295 -1.89 -7.28 13.78
C MET A 295 -2.79 -7.28 15.02
N MET A 296 -2.18 -7.30 16.22
CA MET A 296 -2.90 -7.31 17.50
C MET A 296 -3.61 -6.00 17.83
N ASN A 297 -3.20 -4.88 17.23
CA ASN A 297 -3.94 -3.63 17.38
C ASN A 297 -5.42 -3.81 17.01
N PHE A 298 -5.73 -4.63 15.99
CA PHE A 298 -7.09 -4.86 15.51
C PHE A 298 -7.93 -5.84 16.38
N GLN A 299 -7.35 -6.40 17.45
CA GLN A 299 -8.11 -7.15 18.46
C GLN A 299 -8.60 -6.24 19.60
N ASN A 300 -7.88 -5.15 19.89
CA ASN A 300 -7.96 -4.42 21.15
C ASN A 300 -9.13 -3.43 21.27
N VAL A 301 -10.17 -3.53 20.42
CA VAL A 301 -11.34 -2.67 20.56
C VAL A 301 -12.37 -3.28 21.50
N ASN A 302 -11.99 -3.37 22.77
CA ASN A 302 -12.98 -3.47 23.84
C ASN A 302 -13.54 -2.07 24.09
N LEU A 303 -14.25 -1.50 23.11
CA LEU A 303 -15.21 -0.46 23.45
C LEU A 303 -16.29 -1.20 24.24
N GLU A 304 -16.22 -1.11 25.56
CA GLU A 304 -17.43 -0.89 26.34
C GLU A 304 -18.11 0.32 25.69
N MET A 305 -18.91 0.04 24.66
CA MET A 305 -19.84 0.99 24.10
C MET A 305 -20.72 1.37 25.28
N LYS A 306 -20.37 2.45 25.99
CA LYS A 306 -21.23 3.12 26.96
C LYS A 306 -22.38 3.76 26.17
N LEU A 307 -23.20 2.89 25.57
CA LEU A 307 -24.52 3.19 25.02
C LEU A 307 -25.51 3.54 26.14
N ASN A 308 -25.08 3.48 27.41
CA ASN A 308 -25.83 3.74 28.64
C ASN A 308 -26.37 5.17 28.81
N GLY A 309 -26.53 5.94 27.73
CA GLY A 309 -27.18 7.26 27.77
C GLY A 309 -27.86 7.70 26.47
N VAL A 310 -27.86 6.88 25.41
CA VAL A 310 -28.48 7.26 24.14
C VAL A 310 -29.89 6.70 24.10
N ASN A 311 -30.83 7.39 24.75
CA ASN A 311 -32.25 7.12 24.54
C ASN A 311 -32.61 7.47 23.09
N GLY A 312 -33.23 6.54 22.36
CA GLY A 312 -33.73 6.80 21.02
C GLY A 312 -34.63 8.03 21.02
N VAL A 313 -34.24 9.07 20.31
CA VAL A 313 -34.98 10.33 20.27
C VAL A 313 -36.12 10.16 19.27
N LYS A 314 -37.37 10.30 19.74
CA LYS A 314 -38.50 10.57 18.85
C LYS A 314 -38.45 12.04 18.47
N ALA A 315 -38.23 12.35 17.19
CA ALA A 315 -38.25 13.72 16.71
C ALA A 315 -39.69 14.27 16.78
N ASN A 316 -39.90 15.31 17.58
CA ASN A 316 -41.05 16.20 17.47
C ASN A 316 -40.56 17.50 16.80
N GLY A 317 -40.85 17.70 15.52
CA GLY A 317 -40.43 18.90 14.77
C GLY A 317 -40.10 18.62 13.30
N GLU A 318 -39.66 19.66 12.59
CA GLU A 318 -39.15 19.55 11.20
C GLU A 318 -37.84 18.76 11.20
N VAL A 319 -37.78 17.70 10.40
CA VAL A 319 -36.64 16.79 10.32
C VAL A 319 -35.75 17.23 9.16
N LYS A 320 -34.46 17.48 9.41
CA LYS A 320 -33.50 17.97 8.42
C LYS A 320 -32.38 16.95 8.18
N LEU A 321 -31.76 16.99 7.00
CA LEU A 321 -30.61 16.15 6.67
C LEU A 321 -29.35 16.67 7.37
N HIS A 322 -28.83 15.89 8.32
CA HIS A 322 -27.55 16.09 8.98
C HIS A 322 -26.46 15.22 8.35
N CYS A 323 -25.23 15.72 8.30
CA CYS A 323 -24.10 15.02 7.71
C CYS A 323 -22.85 15.11 8.60
N GLU A 324 -22.27 13.96 8.94
CA GLU A 324 -20.93 13.86 9.51
C GLU A 324 -19.99 13.29 8.43
N LEU A 325 -19.11 14.14 7.91
CA LEU A 325 -18.28 13.82 6.75
C LEU A 325 -16.81 13.65 7.17
N ASN A 326 -16.07 12.82 6.42
CA ASN A 326 -14.63 12.62 6.60
C ASN A 326 -14.25 12.03 7.97
N LEU A 327 -14.98 11.02 8.45
CA LEU A 327 -14.63 10.30 9.67
C LEU A 327 -13.54 9.26 9.32
N PRO A 328 -12.27 9.46 9.75
CA PRO A 328 -11.19 8.56 9.37
C PRO A 328 -11.35 7.19 10.04
N PHE A 329 -10.92 6.15 9.34
CA PHE A 329 -10.84 4.80 9.90
C PHE A 329 -9.64 4.02 9.35
N TRP A 330 -9.23 3.02 10.12
CA TRP A 330 -8.19 2.05 9.79
C TRP A 330 -8.72 0.66 10.05
N SER A 331 -8.38 -0.29 9.20
CA SER A 331 -8.89 -1.66 9.28
C SER A 331 -7.93 -2.67 8.69
N MET A 332 -8.14 -3.96 8.99
CA MET A 332 -7.36 -5.07 8.44
C MET A 332 -8.23 -5.87 7.48
N CYS A 333 -7.82 -5.98 6.22
CA CYS A 333 -8.57 -6.68 5.19
C CYS A 333 -8.56 -8.18 5.47
N GLU A 334 -9.72 -8.78 5.71
CA GLU A 334 -9.81 -10.19 6.08
C GLU A 334 -9.29 -11.14 4.98
N HIS A 335 -9.29 -10.71 3.72
CA HIS A 335 -8.81 -11.52 2.61
C HIS A 335 -7.28 -11.67 2.55
N HIS A 336 -6.53 -10.72 3.10
CA HIS A 336 -5.08 -10.61 2.91
C HIS A 336 -4.28 -10.27 4.17
N LEU A 337 -4.95 -10.03 5.31
CA LEU A 337 -4.29 -9.56 6.54
C LEU A 337 -3.41 -8.33 6.30
N LEU A 338 -3.88 -7.45 5.42
CA LEU A 338 -3.20 -6.22 5.04
C LEU A 338 -4.08 -5.02 5.35
N PRO A 339 -3.49 -3.87 5.71
CA PRO A 339 -4.27 -2.72 6.10
C PRO A 339 -5.08 -2.12 4.93
N PHE A 340 -6.25 -1.59 5.27
CA PHE A 340 -6.98 -0.64 4.45
C PHE A 340 -7.46 0.52 5.32
N TYR A 341 -7.59 1.69 4.72
CA TYR A 341 -7.83 2.93 5.45
C TYR A 341 -8.61 3.89 4.58
N GLY A 342 -9.29 4.83 5.21
CA GLY A 342 -10.11 5.75 4.47
C GLY A 342 -11.00 6.59 5.35
N VAL A 343 -12.12 6.99 4.78
CA VAL A 343 -13.10 7.85 5.44
C VAL A 343 -14.50 7.27 5.34
N VAL A 344 -15.28 7.51 6.38
CA VAL A 344 -16.72 7.26 6.41
C VAL A 344 -17.45 8.60 6.43
N HIS A 345 -18.53 8.67 5.67
CA HIS A 345 -19.47 9.76 5.60
C HIS A 345 -20.83 9.22 6.04
N ILE A 346 -21.48 9.92 6.96
CA ILE A 346 -22.77 9.51 7.54
C ILE A 346 -23.77 10.63 7.30
N GLY A 347 -24.90 10.30 6.68
CA GLY A 347 -26.07 11.16 6.57
C GLY A 347 -27.23 10.56 7.35
N TYR A 348 -27.98 11.39 8.06
CA TYR A 348 -29.16 10.96 8.83
C TYR A 348 -30.13 12.12 9.02
N TYR A 349 -31.38 11.77 9.29
CA TYR A 349 -32.45 12.73 9.53
C TYR A 349 -32.68 12.89 11.04
N CYS A 350 -32.66 14.13 11.55
CA CYS A 350 -32.88 14.41 12.97
C CYS A 350 -33.58 15.77 13.19
N GLY A 351 -34.19 15.95 14.36
CA GLY A 351 -34.74 17.25 14.79
C GLY A 351 -33.68 18.17 15.41
N GLU A 352 -34.01 19.45 15.61
CA GLU A 352 -33.07 20.44 16.13
C GLU A 352 -32.64 20.15 17.59
N GLY A 353 -31.34 20.32 17.89
CA GLY A 353 -30.80 20.32 19.26
C GLY A 353 -29.89 19.15 19.68
N TYR A 354 -29.68 18.13 18.85
CA TYR A 354 -28.86 16.96 19.20
C TYR A 354 -27.65 16.76 18.27
N SER A 355 -26.45 16.66 18.85
CA SER A 355 -25.20 16.36 18.13
C SER A 355 -24.67 14.98 18.51
N HIS A 356 -24.62 14.06 17.54
CA HIS A 356 -24.14 12.69 17.72
C HIS A 356 -22.69 12.47 17.24
N LYS A 357 -21.94 13.54 16.99
CA LYS A 357 -20.60 13.48 16.37
C LYS A 357 -19.62 12.56 17.10
N SER A 358 -19.58 12.63 18.43
CA SER A 358 -18.71 11.77 19.25
C SER A 358 -19.11 10.29 19.14
N LEU A 359 -20.42 10.01 19.17
CA LEU A 359 -20.97 8.66 19.05
C LEU A 359 -20.68 8.06 17.66
N MET A 360 -20.86 8.83 16.59
CA MET A 360 -20.59 8.40 15.22
C MET A 360 -19.11 8.07 15.02
N LYS A 361 -18.21 8.92 15.54
CA LYS A 361 -16.77 8.63 15.55
C LYS A 361 -16.45 7.33 16.29
N SER A 362 -17.06 7.10 17.46
CA SER A 362 -16.87 5.86 18.23
C SER A 362 -17.37 4.62 17.49
N ILE A 363 -18.52 4.72 16.79
CA ILE A 363 -19.06 3.62 15.97
C ILE A 363 -18.14 3.33 14.78
N VAL A 364 -17.71 4.35 14.06
CA VAL A 364 -16.77 4.20 12.93
C VAL A 364 -15.45 3.60 13.40
N HIS A 365 -14.91 4.08 14.52
CA HIS A 365 -13.68 3.53 15.10
C HIS A 365 -13.86 2.06 15.51
N PHE A 366 -14.99 1.71 16.15
CA PHE A 366 -15.29 0.35 16.57
C PHE A 366 -15.35 -0.64 15.42
N TYR A 367 -16.02 -0.28 14.32
CA TYR A 367 -16.11 -1.15 13.14
C TYR A 367 -14.87 -1.09 12.25
N GLY A 368 -14.17 0.04 12.22
CA GLY A 368 -12.92 0.20 11.49
C GLY A 368 -11.85 -0.72 12.03
N PHE A 369 -11.60 -0.70 13.34
CA PHE A 369 -10.40 -1.28 13.93
C PHE A 369 -10.52 -2.79 14.22
N LYS A 370 -10.82 -3.56 13.17
CA LYS A 370 -11.09 -5.01 13.20
C LYS A 370 -10.58 -5.70 11.94
N LEU A 371 -10.58 -7.02 11.96
CA LEU A 371 -10.54 -7.83 10.74
C LEU A 371 -11.89 -7.70 9.99
N GLN A 372 -11.87 -7.12 8.79
CA GLN A 372 -13.07 -6.64 8.12
C GLN A 372 -13.05 -6.77 6.59
N VAL A 373 -14.27 -6.61 6.05
CA VAL A 373 -14.56 -6.31 4.64
C VAL A 373 -15.27 -4.95 4.61
N GLN A 374 -14.86 -4.05 3.72
CA GLN A 374 -15.37 -2.68 3.66
C GLN A 374 -16.91 -2.63 3.54
N GLU A 375 -17.50 -3.50 2.72
CA GLU A 375 -18.94 -3.63 2.52
C GLU A 375 -19.66 -4.00 3.82
N ARG A 376 -19.10 -4.96 4.57
CA ARG A 376 -19.65 -5.41 5.86
C ARG A 376 -19.57 -4.29 6.89
N MET A 377 -18.41 -3.65 7.00
CA MET A 377 -18.19 -2.51 7.89
C MET A 377 -19.19 -1.38 7.63
N THR A 378 -19.37 -0.99 6.35
CA THR A 378 -20.29 0.08 5.94
C THR A 378 -21.72 -0.25 6.36
N ARG A 379 -22.16 -1.49 6.13
CA ARG A 379 -23.50 -1.97 6.54
C ARG A 379 -23.65 -2.00 8.06
N GLN A 380 -22.67 -2.52 8.79
CA GLN A 380 -22.71 -2.60 10.25
C GLN A 380 -22.82 -1.21 10.90
N ILE A 381 -22.08 -0.23 10.39
CA ILE A 381 -22.18 1.16 10.85
C ILE A 381 -23.61 1.69 10.64
N ALA A 382 -24.21 1.46 9.45
CA ALA A 382 -25.57 1.89 9.17
C ALA A 382 -26.61 1.22 10.08
N GLU A 383 -26.52 -0.11 10.25
CA GLU A 383 -27.41 -0.91 11.08
C GLU A 383 -27.33 -0.51 12.56
N THR A 384 -26.13 -0.18 13.08
CA THR A 384 -25.96 0.31 14.45
C THR A 384 -26.50 1.72 14.65
N LEU A 385 -26.34 2.61 13.66
CA LEU A 385 -26.81 3.99 13.74
C LEU A 385 -28.31 4.12 13.59
N SER A 386 -28.93 3.30 12.73
CA SER A 386 -30.35 3.35 12.40
C SER A 386 -31.27 3.51 13.61
N PRO A 387 -31.24 2.63 14.63
CA PRO A 387 -32.11 2.78 15.80
C PRO A 387 -31.78 4.00 16.68
N LEU A 388 -30.57 4.56 16.58
CA LEU A 388 -30.11 5.69 17.39
C LEU A 388 -30.57 7.04 16.83
N VAL A 389 -30.80 7.12 15.53
CA VAL A 389 -31.14 8.36 14.82
C VAL A 389 -32.53 8.34 14.16
N GLY A 390 -33.35 7.33 14.43
CA GLY A 390 -34.75 7.30 13.99
C GLY A 390 -35.02 6.50 12.70
N GLY A 391 -34.05 5.73 12.20
CA GLY A 391 -34.24 4.74 11.13
C GLY A 391 -33.67 5.14 9.77
N ASP A 392 -33.58 6.44 9.49
CA ASP A 392 -33.16 6.94 8.18
C ASP A 392 -31.67 7.29 8.18
N VAL A 393 -30.85 6.42 7.58
CA VAL A 393 -29.39 6.55 7.56
C VAL A 393 -28.83 6.20 6.19
N ILE A 394 -27.86 7.01 5.75
CA ILE A 394 -26.95 6.71 4.65
C ILE A 394 -25.51 6.71 5.16
N VAL A 395 -24.76 5.66 4.83
CA VAL A 395 -23.34 5.55 5.15
C VAL A 395 -22.59 5.30 3.87
N VAL A 396 -21.61 6.14 3.57
CA VAL A 396 -20.67 5.97 2.45
C VAL A 396 -19.27 5.80 3.04
N ALA A 397 -18.58 4.73 2.69
CA ALA A 397 -17.18 4.53 3.05
C ALA A 397 -16.33 4.53 1.78
N GLU A 398 -15.23 5.28 1.80
CA GLU A 398 -14.23 5.34 0.74
C GLU A 398 -12.89 4.93 1.31
N ALA A 399 -12.22 3.95 0.71
CA ALA A 399 -11.00 3.40 1.28
C ALA A 399 -9.96 2.99 0.23
N GLY A 400 -8.69 3.22 0.55
CA GLY A 400 -7.55 2.64 -0.14
C GLY A 400 -7.17 1.31 0.50
N HIS A 401 -6.88 0.31 -0.32
CA HIS A 401 -6.54 -1.04 0.14
C HIS A 401 -5.09 -1.38 -0.21
N THR A 402 -4.25 -1.63 0.79
CA THR A 402 -2.86 -2.02 0.51
C THR A 402 -2.75 -3.42 -0.08
N CYS A 403 -3.78 -4.26 0.05
CA CYS A 403 -3.83 -5.54 -0.66
C CYS A 403 -4.01 -5.39 -2.18
N MET A 404 -4.47 -4.24 -2.67
CA MET A 404 -4.52 -3.93 -4.11
C MET A 404 -3.17 -3.40 -4.65
N ILE A 405 -2.28 -2.99 -3.75
CA ILE A 405 -0.90 -2.65 -4.09
C ILE A 405 -0.12 -3.93 -4.39
N SER A 406 -0.22 -4.92 -3.51
CA SER A 406 0.59 -6.14 -3.60
C SER A 406 0.00 -7.26 -4.48
N ARG A 407 -1.08 -6.97 -5.23
CA ARG A 407 -1.75 -7.96 -6.10
C ARG A 407 -2.14 -7.38 -7.46
N GLY A 408 -2.06 -8.22 -8.49
CA GLY A 408 -2.67 -7.99 -9.80
C GLY A 408 -2.04 -6.85 -10.59
N ILE A 409 -2.80 -5.78 -10.85
CA ILE A 409 -2.41 -4.63 -11.68
C ILE A 409 -1.43 -3.70 -10.93
N GLU A 410 -1.19 -3.92 -9.63
CA GLU A 410 -0.23 -3.17 -8.81
C GLU A 410 -0.54 -1.66 -8.81
N LYS A 411 -1.83 -1.32 -8.69
CA LYS A 411 -2.30 0.05 -8.89
C LYS A 411 -2.34 0.82 -7.58
N PHE A 412 -1.36 1.70 -7.40
CA PHE A 412 -1.34 2.67 -6.31
C PHE A 412 -2.47 3.69 -6.42
N GLY A 413 -2.98 4.13 -5.27
CA GLY A 413 -4.03 5.14 -5.20
C GLY A 413 -5.41 4.65 -5.68
N SER A 414 -5.58 3.35 -5.94
CA SER A 414 -6.91 2.79 -6.15
C SER A 414 -7.72 2.88 -4.86
N SER A 415 -8.90 3.50 -4.95
CA SER A 415 -9.88 3.52 -3.87
C SER A 415 -11.13 2.75 -4.28
N THR A 416 -11.83 2.25 -3.29
CA THR A 416 -13.15 1.63 -3.44
C THR A 416 -14.15 2.37 -2.57
N ALA A 417 -15.37 2.56 -3.10
CA ALA A 417 -16.46 3.19 -2.39
C ALA A 417 -17.60 2.18 -2.17
N THR A 418 -18.19 2.21 -0.99
CA THR A 418 -19.33 1.37 -0.61
C THR A 418 -20.39 2.25 0.02
N ILE A 419 -21.66 1.93 -0.24
CA ILE A 419 -22.81 2.65 0.28
C ILE A 419 -23.76 1.68 0.97
N ALA A 420 -24.22 2.03 2.17
CA ALA A 420 -25.31 1.36 2.87
C ALA A 420 -26.40 2.37 3.19
N VAL A 421 -27.65 2.03 2.87
CA VAL A 421 -28.82 2.91 3.06
C VAL A 421 -29.92 2.17 3.79
N LEU A 422 -30.54 2.85 4.75
CA LEU A 422 -31.68 2.39 5.54
C LEU A 422 -32.75 3.48 5.61
N GLY A 423 -33.99 3.08 5.87
CA GLY A 423 -35.13 3.99 5.96
C GLY A 423 -35.44 4.68 4.63
N GLN A 424 -35.75 5.98 4.67
CA GLN A 424 -36.09 6.80 3.52
C GLN A 424 -35.03 6.74 2.41
N PHE A 425 -33.74 6.70 2.77
CA PHE A 425 -32.65 6.63 1.79
C PHE A 425 -32.68 5.37 0.93
N SER A 426 -33.35 4.29 1.35
CA SER A 426 -33.47 3.08 0.52
C SER A 426 -34.31 3.33 -0.73
N ASN A 427 -35.34 4.18 -0.66
CA ASN A 427 -36.30 4.40 -1.74
C ASN A 427 -36.18 5.79 -2.39
N ASP A 428 -35.52 6.74 -1.74
CA ASP A 428 -35.40 8.11 -2.23
C ASP A 428 -34.04 8.36 -2.91
N GLY A 429 -34.03 8.33 -4.24
CA GLY A 429 -32.84 8.62 -5.03
C GLY A 429 -32.37 10.07 -4.94
N SER A 430 -33.30 11.02 -4.73
CA SER A 430 -32.98 12.44 -4.63
C SER A 430 -32.27 12.74 -3.31
N ALA A 431 -32.75 12.17 -2.21
CA ALA A 431 -32.09 12.31 -0.90
C ALA A 431 -30.67 11.73 -0.90
N ARG A 432 -30.44 10.61 -1.61
CA ARG A 432 -29.09 10.06 -1.78
C ARG A 432 -28.19 11.00 -2.59
N ALA A 433 -28.70 11.55 -3.69
CA ALA A 433 -27.95 12.50 -4.52
C ALA A 433 -27.57 13.76 -3.72
N GLU A 434 -28.52 14.33 -2.97
CA GLU A 434 -28.26 15.49 -2.11
C GLU A 434 -27.13 15.23 -1.10
N PHE A 435 -27.11 14.04 -0.48
CA PHE A 435 -26.04 13.64 0.43
C PHE A 435 -24.68 13.51 -0.28
N LEU A 436 -24.64 12.86 -1.45
CA LEU A 436 -23.41 12.69 -2.22
C LEU A 436 -22.85 14.04 -2.70
N ASP A 437 -23.71 14.98 -3.09
CA ASP A 437 -23.29 16.32 -3.49
C ASP A 437 -22.64 17.08 -2.32
N LYS A 438 -23.11 16.90 -1.08
CA LYS A 438 -22.48 17.46 0.13
C LYS A 438 -21.07 16.89 0.38
N ILE A 439 -20.85 15.60 0.07
CA ILE A 439 -19.51 14.99 0.12
C ILE A 439 -18.59 15.69 -0.88
N HIS A 440 -19.02 15.80 -2.15
CA HIS A 440 -18.23 16.42 -3.21
C HIS A 440 -17.89 17.88 -2.93
N ALA A 441 -18.86 18.69 -2.49
CA ALA A 441 -18.64 20.09 -2.16
C ALA A 441 -17.57 20.27 -1.06
N THR A 442 -17.59 19.38 -0.06
CA THR A 442 -16.59 19.39 1.03
C THR A 442 -15.20 18.96 0.55
N ALA A 443 -15.13 18.01 -0.39
CA ALA A 443 -13.86 17.57 -0.98
C ALA A 443 -13.21 18.67 -1.84
N ALA A 444 -14.01 19.40 -2.63
CA ALA A 444 -13.54 20.52 -3.44
C ALA A 444 -12.93 21.64 -2.58
N LEU A 445 -13.59 22.00 -1.46
CA LEU A 445 -13.07 23.00 -0.52
C LEU A 445 -11.73 22.60 0.12
N LYS A 446 -11.48 21.30 0.33
CA LYS A 446 -10.19 20.80 0.83
C LYS A 446 -9.11 20.75 -0.26
N ALA A 447 -9.48 20.45 -1.50
CA ALA A 447 -8.57 20.46 -2.63
C ALA A 447 -8.05 21.88 -2.91
N ASP A 448 -8.91 22.90 -2.82
CA ASP A 448 -8.49 24.30 -2.96
C ASP A 448 -7.60 24.78 -1.80
N ALA A 449 -7.83 24.30 -0.58
CA ALA A 449 -6.97 24.59 0.58
C ALA A 449 -5.62 23.87 0.57
N SER A 450 -5.45 22.87 -0.31
CA SER A 450 -4.21 22.11 -0.51
C SER A 450 -3.61 22.28 -1.92
N SER A 451 -4.20 23.17 -2.72
CA SER A 451 -3.74 23.58 -4.05
C SER A 451 -2.50 24.48 -3.89
N PRO A 452 -1.35 24.13 -4.50
CA PRO A 452 -0.20 25.00 -4.52
C PRO A 452 -0.34 25.95 -5.71
N PHE A 453 -1.00 27.09 -5.47
CA PHE A 453 -0.34 28.33 -5.85
C PHE A 453 0.60 28.72 -4.72
#